data_AF-A0A2Z2MKI7-F1
#
_entry.id   AF-A0A2Z2MKI7-F1
#
_cell.length_a   1.000
_cell.length_b   1.000
_cell.length_c   1.000
_cell.angle_alpha   90.00
_cell.angle_beta   90.00
_cell.angle_gamma   90.00
#
_symmetry.space_group_name_H-M   'P 1'
#
loop_
_entity.id
_entity.type
_entity.pdbx_description
1 polymer ?
#
loop_
_entity_poly.entity_id
_entity_poly.type
_entity_poly.pdbx_seq_one_letter_code
_entity_poly.pdbx_strand_id
1 'polypeptide(L)'
;MGYSELSPRIKKVYAQVRYLDDYHWEINEDRIIGVHKKSNVHVVIEVADNREHAEKLAENDGKGIRIIAIPDKNVFFIHNGAFILTYRYIKATLADINDHIVWSGFKILEEGGNLIQEDFYEYLGGALITHIKNNMLAGQDYVFWQFYRCEECGKYVDVESLERHLKGHGIKHHEKSEERYEVFEINFRDGKIYDKYGKEVPKEKFSEEALDFLEEITSGMKMSPG
;
A
#
# COMPACT_ATOMS: atom_id res chain seq x y z
N MET A 1 15.31 11.54 26.86
CA MET A 1 14.03 11.19 27.53
C MET A 1 13.97 9.68 27.68
N GLY A 2 13.61 9.18 28.86
CA GLY A 2 13.43 7.75 29.09
C GLY A 2 12.02 7.29 28.72
N TYR A 3 11.87 6.05 28.22
CA TYR A 3 10.53 5.49 27.91
C TYR A 3 9.59 5.50 29.12
N SER A 4 10.13 5.37 30.34
CA SER A 4 9.38 5.44 31.60
C SER A 4 8.68 6.79 31.81
N GLU A 5 9.18 7.87 31.24
CA GLU A 5 8.67 9.24 31.41
C GLU A 5 7.52 9.56 30.46
N LEU A 6 7.30 8.73 29.41
CA LEU A 6 6.21 8.94 28.47
C LEU A 6 4.84 8.82 29.14
N SER A 7 3.88 9.60 28.66
CA SER A 7 2.51 9.53 29.14
C SER A 7 1.92 8.12 28.98
N PRO A 8 1.06 7.65 29.90
CA PRO A 8 0.36 6.38 29.75
C PRO A 8 -0.42 6.27 28.42
N ARG A 9 -0.85 7.42 27.89
CA ARG A 9 -1.59 7.53 26.62
C ARG A 9 -0.71 7.13 25.43
N ILE A 10 0.48 7.72 25.32
CA ILE A 10 1.46 7.39 24.27
C ILE A 10 1.89 5.93 24.39
N LYS A 11 2.19 5.46 25.60
CA LYS A 11 2.56 4.05 25.84
C LYS A 11 1.47 3.08 25.38
N LYS A 12 0.19 3.39 25.61
CA LYS A 12 -0.94 2.55 25.17
C LYS A 12 -1.05 2.48 23.65
N VAL A 13 -0.92 3.60 22.95
CA VAL A 13 -0.96 3.65 21.48
C VAL A 13 0.28 2.95 20.91
N TYR A 14 1.47 3.24 21.43
CA TYR A 14 2.71 2.60 21.00
C TYR A 14 2.68 1.07 21.16
N ALA A 15 2.10 0.58 22.26
CA ALA A 15 1.93 -0.85 22.49
C ALA A 15 1.03 -1.53 21.44
N GLN A 16 0.17 -0.80 20.71
CA GLN A 16 -0.61 -1.37 19.61
C GLN A 16 0.20 -1.53 18.32
N VAL A 17 1.18 -0.66 18.08
CA VAL A 17 1.86 -0.53 16.77
C VAL A 17 3.24 -1.17 16.73
N ARG A 18 3.94 -1.29 17.87
CA ARG A 18 5.34 -1.77 17.95
C ARG A 18 5.61 -3.19 17.41
N TYR A 19 4.56 -3.95 17.12
CA TYR A 19 4.65 -5.30 16.56
C TYR A 19 4.55 -5.33 15.04
N LEU A 20 4.25 -4.19 14.41
CA LEU A 20 4.26 -4.04 12.96
C LEU A 20 5.68 -3.66 12.56
N ASP A 21 6.48 -4.68 12.25
CA ASP A 21 7.89 -4.55 11.94
C ASP A 21 8.16 -4.14 10.49
N ASP A 22 7.13 -4.01 9.65
CA ASP A 22 7.22 -3.29 8.37
C ASP A 22 7.62 -1.82 8.56
N TYR A 23 7.44 -1.29 9.76
CA TYR A 23 7.78 0.09 10.12
C TYR A 23 8.95 0.12 11.13
N HIS A 24 9.85 1.07 10.94
CA HIS A 24 10.77 1.54 11.97
C HIS A 24 10.06 2.60 12.82
N TRP A 25 10.10 2.45 14.15
CA TRP A 25 9.34 3.31 15.06
C TRP A 25 10.24 4.22 15.88
N GLU A 26 9.89 5.50 15.93
CA GLU A 26 10.45 6.52 16.80
C GLU A 26 9.32 7.12 17.67
N ILE A 27 9.65 7.53 18.89
CA ILE A 27 8.72 8.28 19.76
C ILE A 27 9.39 9.61 20.10
N ASN A 28 8.76 10.70 19.71
CA ASN A 28 9.19 12.05 20.06
C ASN A 28 8.09 12.72 20.88
N GLU A 29 8.37 13.02 22.15
CA GLU A 29 7.47 13.66 23.13
C GLU A 29 6.01 13.15 23.10
N ASP A 30 5.18 13.74 22.24
CA ASP A 30 3.74 13.52 22.10
C ASP A 30 3.33 12.75 20.83
N ARG A 31 4.29 12.26 20.04
CA ARG A 31 4.08 11.61 18.74
C ARG A 31 4.81 10.28 18.63
N ILE A 32 4.21 9.38 17.86
CA ILE A 32 4.85 8.13 17.41
C ILE A 32 5.04 8.26 15.90
N ILE A 33 6.26 8.10 15.42
CA ILE A 33 6.62 8.24 14.01
C ILE A 33 7.01 6.85 13.50
N GLY A 34 6.35 6.38 12.46
CA GLY A 34 6.67 5.16 11.74
C GLY A 34 7.29 5.50 10.39
N VAL A 35 8.38 4.83 10.01
CA VAL A 35 8.96 4.88 8.67
C VAL A 35 8.85 3.49 8.07
N HIS A 36 8.07 3.34 7.00
CA HIS A 36 7.93 2.07 6.31
C HIS A 36 9.27 1.65 5.71
N LYS A 37 9.81 0.50 6.15
CA LYS A 37 11.21 0.11 5.91
C LYS A 37 11.55 -0.10 4.44
N LYS A 38 10.57 -0.49 3.62
CA LYS A 38 10.77 -0.74 2.18
C LYS A 38 10.70 0.55 1.36
N SER A 39 9.72 1.40 1.64
CA SER A 39 9.40 2.56 0.78
C SER A 39 9.82 3.91 1.34
N ASN A 40 10.26 3.97 2.59
CA ASN A 40 10.49 5.21 3.36
C ASN A 40 9.25 6.11 3.51
N VAL A 41 8.03 5.59 3.29
CA VAL A 41 6.78 6.32 3.58
C VAL A 41 6.68 6.57 5.08
N HIS A 42 6.40 7.82 5.44
CA HIS A 42 6.27 8.23 6.84
C HIS A 42 4.82 8.17 7.29
N VAL A 43 4.60 7.64 8.49
CA VAL A 43 3.33 7.67 9.22
C VAL A 43 3.55 8.41 10.53
N VAL A 44 2.74 9.43 10.79
CA VAL A 44 2.78 10.20 12.04
C VAL A 44 1.51 9.90 12.83
N ILE A 45 1.70 9.41 14.05
CA ILE A 45 0.61 9.08 14.97
C ILE A 45 0.63 10.08 16.11
N GLU A 46 -0.39 10.91 16.15
CA GLU A 46 -0.69 11.84 17.23
C GLU A 46 -1.76 11.22 18.14
N VAL A 47 -1.84 11.68 19.39
CA VAL A 47 -2.78 11.12 20.36
C VAL A 47 -3.60 12.22 21.01
N ALA A 48 -4.91 12.16 20.84
CA ALA A 48 -5.85 13.14 21.36
C ALA A 48 -6.74 12.54 22.47
N ASP A 49 -7.40 13.40 23.24
CA ASP A 49 -8.22 12.99 24.38
C ASP A 49 -9.64 12.58 23.99
N ASN A 50 -10.15 13.17 22.92
CA ASN A 50 -11.50 13.00 22.41
C ASN A 50 -11.57 13.48 20.96
N ARG A 51 -12.75 13.32 20.35
CA ARG A 51 -13.03 13.76 18.99
C ARG A 51 -12.73 15.24 18.71
N GLU A 52 -13.14 16.16 19.58
CA GLU A 52 -12.95 17.61 19.35
C GLU A 52 -11.46 17.98 19.34
N HIS A 53 -10.68 17.43 20.27
CA HIS A 53 -9.22 17.60 20.28
C HIS A 53 -8.60 17.02 19.00
N ALA A 54 -9.05 15.84 18.53
CA ALA A 54 -8.54 15.24 17.31
C ALA A 54 -8.83 16.06 16.05
N GLU A 55 -10.04 16.62 15.93
CA GLU A 55 -10.40 17.48 14.79
C GLU A 55 -9.54 18.74 14.76
N LYS A 56 -9.26 19.38 15.91
CA LYS A 56 -8.33 20.51 15.99
C LYS A 56 -6.89 20.13 15.61
N LEU A 57 -6.41 18.96 16.02
CA LEU A 57 -5.08 18.49 15.62
C LEU A 57 -4.98 18.25 14.11
N ALA A 58 -6.07 17.79 13.48
CA ALA A 58 -6.14 17.55 12.04
C ALA A 58 -6.11 18.84 11.20
N GLU A 59 -6.41 20.01 11.77
CA GLU A 59 -6.30 21.30 11.08
C GLU A 59 -4.84 21.72 10.81
N ASN A 60 -3.88 21.19 11.57
CA ASN A 60 -2.47 21.46 11.34
C ASN A 60 -1.96 20.70 10.10
N ASP A 61 -1.09 21.30 9.31
CA ASP A 61 -0.41 20.56 8.24
C ASP A 61 0.61 19.57 8.81
N GLY A 62 0.84 18.47 8.09
CA GLY A 62 1.89 17.52 8.43
C GLY A 62 2.38 16.72 7.22
N LYS A 63 3.58 16.15 7.35
CA LYS A 63 4.19 15.32 6.31
C LYS A 63 3.82 13.85 6.50
N GLY A 64 3.59 13.14 5.39
CA GLY A 64 3.28 11.72 5.39
C GLY A 64 1.82 11.42 5.75
N ILE A 65 1.54 10.15 6.05
CA ILE A 65 0.21 9.68 6.44
C ILE A 65 -0.01 10.05 7.91
N ARG A 66 -1.10 10.76 8.20
CA ARG A 66 -1.41 11.19 9.57
C ARG A 66 -2.51 10.34 10.17
N ILE A 67 -2.28 9.89 11.41
CA ILE A 67 -3.24 9.17 12.23
C ILE A 67 -3.35 9.88 13.57
N ILE A 68 -4.56 10.18 14.01
CA ILE A 68 -4.86 10.77 15.31
C ILE A 68 -5.66 9.73 16.09
N ALA A 69 -5.00 9.11 17.04
CA ALA A 69 -5.55 8.05 17.86
C ALA A 69 -6.28 8.63 19.07
N ILE A 70 -7.53 8.18 19.30
CA ILE A 70 -8.35 8.64 20.43
C ILE A 70 -8.89 7.46 21.26
N PRO A 71 -9.25 7.68 22.54
CA PRO A 71 -9.81 6.64 23.40
C PRO A 71 -11.30 6.34 23.13
N ASP A 72 -12.01 7.27 22.47
CA ASP A 72 -13.44 7.14 22.14
C ASP A 72 -13.69 5.86 21.36
N LYS A 73 -14.80 5.16 21.68
CA LYS A 73 -15.17 3.91 21.02
C LYS A 73 -15.85 4.18 19.68
N ASN A 74 -15.67 3.27 18.72
CA ASN A 74 -16.36 3.27 17.43
C ASN A 74 -16.14 4.56 16.63
N VAL A 75 -14.94 5.13 16.70
CA VAL A 75 -14.56 6.29 15.90
C VAL A 75 -13.62 5.84 14.80
N PHE A 76 -13.99 6.13 13.55
CA PHE A 76 -13.15 5.96 12.38
C PHE A 76 -13.64 6.89 11.27
N PHE A 77 -12.89 7.94 10.95
CA PHE A 77 -13.19 8.83 9.83
C PHE A 77 -11.92 9.57 9.38
N ILE A 78 -12.01 10.30 8.26
CA ILE A 78 -10.94 11.14 7.75
C ILE A 78 -11.37 12.59 7.87
N HIS A 79 -10.49 13.43 8.39
CA HIS A 79 -10.70 14.87 8.50
C HIS A 79 -9.42 15.59 8.07
N ASN A 80 -9.51 16.48 7.09
CA ASN A 80 -8.36 17.22 6.52
C ASN A 80 -7.15 16.33 6.18
N GLY A 81 -7.41 15.14 5.60
CA GLY A 81 -6.37 14.19 5.21
C GLY A 81 -5.76 13.35 6.35
N ALA A 82 -6.17 13.57 7.60
CA ALA A 82 -5.76 12.75 8.74
C ALA A 82 -6.84 11.69 9.07
N PHE A 83 -6.40 10.46 9.35
CA PHE A 83 -7.27 9.44 9.94
C PHE A 83 -7.52 9.78 11.41
N ILE A 84 -8.77 9.90 11.81
CA ILE A 84 -9.17 10.00 13.22
C ILE A 84 -9.84 8.70 13.60
N LEU A 85 -9.22 7.95 14.53
CA LEU A 85 -9.68 6.61 14.87
C LEU A 85 -9.50 6.24 16.34
N THR A 86 -10.35 5.34 16.81
CA THR A 86 -10.16 4.66 18.10
C THR A 86 -8.81 3.94 18.07
N TYR A 87 -7.94 4.16 19.07
CA TYR A 87 -6.58 3.60 19.07
C TYR A 87 -6.51 2.07 18.90
N ARG A 88 -7.59 1.34 19.17
CA ARG A 88 -7.67 -0.11 18.97
C ARG A 88 -7.69 -0.53 17.50
N TYR A 89 -8.08 0.37 16.59
CA TYR A 89 -8.11 0.09 15.15
C TYR A 89 -6.76 0.35 14.48
N ILE A 90 -5.84 1.06 15.15
CA ILE A 90 -4.59 1.52 14.54
C ILE A 90 -3.73 0.38 13.97
N LYS A 91 -3.72 -0.78 14.62
CA LYS A 91 -2.95 -1.93 14.16
C LYS A 91 -3.46 -2.43 12.80
N ALA A 92 -4.79 -2.57 12.67
CA ALA A 92 -5.41 -2.98 11.41
C ALA A 92 -5.18 -1.91 10.33
N THR A 93 -5.40 -0.64 10.66
CA THR A 93 -5.21 0.47 9.71
C THR A 93 -3.77 0.57 9.19
N LEU A 94 -2.77 0.34 10.04
CA LEU A 94 -1.35 0.35 9.61
C LEU A 94 -0.97 -0.86 8.77
N ALA A 95 -1.59 -2.02 9.03
CA ALA A 95 -1.44 -3.19 8.16
C ALA A 95 -2.08 -2.91 6.79
N ASP A 96 -3.29 -2.34 6.77
CA ASP A 96 -3.93 -1.93 5.52
C ASP A 96 -3.08 -0.88 4.79
N ILE A 97 -2.52 0.13 5.49
CA ILE A 97 -1.60 1.10 4.87
C ILE A 97 -0.39 0.40 4.25
N ASN A 98 0.21 -0.58 4.93
CA ASN A 98 1.33 -1.37 4.41
C ASN A 98 0.95 -2.07 3.10
N ASP A 99 -0.21 -2.72 3.07
CA ASP A 99 -0.70 -3.45 1.90
C ASP A 99 -1.01 -2.53 0.70
N HIS A 100 -1.15 -1.23 0.95
CA HIS A 100 -1.36 -0.20 -0.06
C HIS A 100 -0.10 0.59 -0.41
N ILE A 101 1.05 0.24 0.15
CA ILE A 101 2.36 0.73 -0.30
C ILE A 101 2.94 -0.31 -1.25
N VAL A 102 2.69 -0.13 -2.54
CA VAL A 102 2.97 -1.14 -3.55
C VAL A 102 4.19 -0.76 -4.38
N TRP A 103 5.09 -1.71 -4.60
CA TRP A 103 6.22 -1.52 -5.51
C TRP A 103 5.71 -1.36 -6.95
N SER A 104 6.22 -0.37 -7.69
CA SER A 104 5.78 -0.05 -9.06
C SER A 104 6.94 0.07 -10.06
N GLY A 105 8.14 -0.36 -9.68
CA GLY A 105 9.28 -0.44 -10.59
C GLY A 105 10.61 -0.17 -9.91
N PHE A 106 11.66 -0.11 -10.73
CA PHE A 106 13.01 0.14 -10.26
C PHE A 106 13.83 0.90 -11.31
N LYS A 107 14.99 1.41 -10.88
CA LYS A 107 16.03 1.96 -11.73
C LYS A 107 17.41 1.63 -11.17
N ILE A 108 18.36 1.30 -12.03
CA ILE A 108 19.77 1.16 -11.66
C ILE A 108 20.48 2.51 -11.85
N LEU A 109 21.11 2.98 -10.78
CA LEU A 109 21.92 4.20 -10.74
C LEU A 109 23.39 3.85 -10.57
N GLU A 110 24.28 4.66 -11.15
CA GLU A 110 25.71 4.59 -10.85
C GLU A 110 26.05 5.59 -9.75
N GLU A 111 26.56 5.11 -8.61
CA GLU A 111 26.98 5.94 -7.48
C GLU A 111 28.31 5.45 -6.91
N GLY A 112 29.34 6.31 -6.96
CA GLY A 112 30.66 5.99 -6.42
C GLY A 112 31.33 4.76 -7.08
N GLY A 113 31.04 4.50 -8.36
CA GLY A 113 31.53 3.32 -9.08
C GLY A 113 30.77 2.02 -8.81
N ASN A 114 29.67 2.09 -8.05
CA ASN A 114 28.76 0.96 -7.83
C ASN A 114 27.47 1.15 -8.63
N LEU A 115 26.81 0.04 -8.98
CA LEU A 115 25.44 0.03 -9.48
C LEU A 115 24.48 -0.22 -8.30
N ILE A 116 23.59 0.73 -8.03
CA ILE A 116 22.63 0.69 -6.93
C ILE A 116 21.23 0.69 -7.53
N GLN A 117 20.36 -0.21 -7.05
CA GLN A 117 18.95 -0.21 -7.41
C GLN A 117 18.19 0.79 -6.54
N GLU A 118 17.50 1.73 -7.18
CA GLU A 118 16.48 2.58 -6.59
C GLU A 118 15.10 1.98 -6.92
N ASP A 119 14.32 1.67 -5.88
CA ASP A 119 12.96 1.15 -6.02
C ASP A 119 11.92 2.26 -5.99
N PHE A 120 10.87 2.09 -6.79
CA PHE A 120 9.72 2.97 -6.81
C PHE A 120 8.55 2.32 -6.06
N TYR A 121 7.96 3.06 -5.13
CA TYR A 121 6.77 2.66 -4.39
C TYR A 121 5.67 3.69 -4.55
N GLU A 122 4.44 3.22 -4.63
CA GLU A 122 3.23 4.04 -4.69
C GLU A 122 2.34 3.76 -3.48
N TYR A 123 1.91 4.83 -2.81
CA TYR A 123 0.90 4.73 -1.76
C TYR A 123 -0.50 4.92 -2.36
N LEU A 124 -1.28 3.85 -2.39
CA LEU A 124 -2.61 3.78 -3.00
C LEU A 124 -3.70 4.24 -2.03
N GLY A 125 -3.58 5.46 -1.50
CA GLY A 125 -4.48 5.99 -0.48
C GLY A 125 -5.96 6.04 -0.90
N GLY A 126 -6.25 6.29 -2.18
CA GLY A 126 -7.62 6.26 -2.70
C GLY A 126 -8.24 4.86 -2.64
N ALA A 127 -7.49 3.84 -3.07
CA ALA A 127 -7.90 2.44 -2.98
C ALA A 127 -8.06 1.99 -1.53
N LEU A 128 -7.15 2.39 -0.64
CA LEU A 128 -7.23 2.11 0.81
C LEU A 128 -8.58 2.54 1.40
N ILE A 129 -9.04 3.75 1.09
CA ILE A 129 -10.31 4.23 1.62
C ILE A 129 -11.48 3.41 1.09
N THR A 130 -11.45 3.02 -0.18
CA THR A 130 -12.46 2.16 -0.79
C THR A 130 -12.48 0.79 -0.12
N HIS A 131 -11.31 0.18 0.11
CA HIS A 131 -11.19 -1.14 0.73
C HIS A 131 -11.65 -1.15 2.18
N ILE A 132 -11.29 -0.14 2.97
CA ILE A 132 -11.79 0.00 4.35
C ILE A 132 -13.32 0.14 4.37
N LYS A 133 -13.90 0.95 3.46
CA LYS A 133 -15.37 1.10 3.38
C LYS A 133 -16.09 -0.19 3.00
N ASN A 134 -15.48 -1.00 2.14
CA ASN A 134 -16.05 -2.25 1.64
C ASN A 134 -15.62 -3.48 2.47
N ASN A 135 -14.89 -3.27 3.57
CA ASN A 135 -14.30 -4.31 4.40
C ASN A 135 -13.58 -5.36 3.55
N MET A 136 -12.68 -4.91 2.68
CA MET A 136 -11.88 -5.73 1.77
C MET A 136 -10.44 -5.86 2.30
N LEU A 137 -9.92 -7.08 2.29
CA LEU A 137 -8.58 -7.41 2.75
C LEU A 137 -7.71 -7.91 1.60
N ALA A 138 -6.48 -7.40 1.50
CA ALA A 138 -5.50 -7.86 0.54
C ALA A 138 -5.14 -9.35 0.80
N GLY A 139 -4.95 -10.12 -0.27
CA GLY A 139 -4.72 -11.57 -0.22
C GLY A 139 -5.96 -12.42 0.08
N GLN A 140 -7.08 -11.81 0.47
CA GLN A 140 -8.35 -12.51 0.71
C GLN A 140 -9.41 -12.12 -0.32
N ASP A 141 -9.67 -10.82 -0.50
CA ASP A 141 -10.72 -10.30 -1.36
C ASP A 141 -10.18 -9.77 -2.69
N TYR A 142 -8.91 -9.37 -2.71
CA TYR A 142 -8.20 -8.88 -3.87
C TYR A 142 -6.68 -9.04 -3.68
N VAL A 143 -5.90 -8.82 -4.74
CA VAL A 143 -4.46 -8.60 -4.64
C VAL A 143 -4.05 -7.46 -5.58
N PHE A 144 -3.06 -6.66 -5.19
CA PHE A 144 -2.39 -5.74 -6.12
C PHE A 144 -1.31 -6.48 -6.89
N TRP A 145 -1.28 -6.30 -8.21
CA TRP A 145 -0.29 -6.93 -9.07
C TRP A 145 0.26 -5.95 -10.10
N GLN A 146 1.52 -6.14 -10.45
CA GLN A 146 2.26 -5.29 -11.39
C GLN A 146 2.09 -5.77 -12.82
N PHE A 147 1.69 -4.86 -13.70
CA PHE A 147 1.59 -5.10 -15.13
C PHE A 147 2.44 -4.10 -15.90
N TYR A 148 3.30 -4.60 -16.77
CA TYR A 148 4.10 -3.80 -17.68
C TYR A 148 3.29 -3.44 -18.92
N ARG A 149 3.36 -2.19 -19.36
CA ARG A 149 2.77 -1.78 -20.63
C ARG A 149 3.79 -1.90 -21.75
N CYS A 150 3.69 -2.98 -22.54
CA CYS A 150 4.63 -3.26 -23.62
C CYS A 150 4.64 -2.14 -24.67
N GLU A 151 5.82 -1.62 -25.01
CA GLU A 151 5.98 -0.51 -25.96
C GLU A 151 5.66 -0.92 -27.40
N GLU A 152 5.85 -2.20 -27.74
CA GLU A 152 5.67 -2.72 -29.10
C GLU A 152 4.18 -2.96 -29.43
N CYS A 153 3.41 -3.53 -28.51
CA CYS A 153 2.01 -3.89 -28.74
C CYS A 153 0.99 -3.08 -27.93
N GLY A 154 1.45 -2.27 -26.96
CA GLY A 154 0.62 -1.44 -26.10
C GLY A 154 -0.23 -2.20 -25.06
N LYS A 155 -0.08 -3.53 -24.97
CA LYS A 155 -0.81 -4.41 -24.05
C LYS A 155 -0.15 -4.46 -22.67
N TYR A 156 -0.97 -4.77 -21.67
CA TYR A 156 -0.52 -5.09 -20.32
C TYR A 156 -0.06 -6.55 -20.21
N VAL A 157 1.09 -6.77 -19.61
CA VAL A 157 1.72 -8.07 -19.38
C VAL A 157 2.05 -8.17 -17.91
N ASP A 158 1.68 -9.25 -17.23
CA ASP A 158 2.08 -9.48 -15.84
C ASP A 158 3.62 -9.58 -15.74
N VAL A 159 4.16 -9.21 -14.58
CA VAL A 159 5.61 -9.15 -14.36
C VAL A 159 6.29 -10.51 -14.54
N GLU A 160 5.59 -11.62 -14.25
CA GLU A 160 6.09 -12.99 -14.39
C GLU A 160 6.24 -13.42 -15.87
N SER A 161 5.33 -12.97 -16.73
CA SER A 161 5.34 -13.28 -18.17
C SER A 161 6.17 -12.32 -19.00
N LEU A 162 6.62 -11.20 -18.42
CA LEU A 162 7.27 -10.10 -19.13
C LEU A 162 8.50 -10.54 -19.94
N GLU A 163 9.39 -11.36 -19.36
CA GLU A 163 10.61 -11.80 -20.04
C GLU A 163 10.28 -12.55 -21.34
N ARG A 164 9.34 -13.50 -21.26
CA ARG A 164 8.89 -14.29 -22.42
C ARG A 164 8.23 -13.40 -23.46
N HIS A 165 7.39 -12.46 -23.02
CA HIS A 165 6.69 -11.54 -23.90
C HIS A 165 7.68 -10.65 -24.68
N LEU A 166 8.63 -10.01 -23.97
CA LEU A 166 9.65 -9.15 -24.60
C LEU A 166 10.52 -9.93 -25.58
N LYS A 167 10.86 -11.18 -25.25
CA LYS A 167 11.59 -12.08 -26.17
C LYS A 167 10.82 -12.32 -27.47
N GLY A 168 9.48 -12.39 -27.42
CA GLY A 168 8.62 -12.47 -28.61
C GLY A 168 8.77 -11.29 -29.57
N HIS A 169 9.13 -10.11 -29.05
CA HIS A 169 9.46 -8.90 -29.82
C HIS A 169 10.95 -8.75 -30.14
N GLY A 170 11.78 -9.74 -29.78
CA GLY A 170 13.24 -9.65 -29.95
C GLY A 170 13.92 -8.71 -28.94
N ILE A 171 13.23 -8.29 -27.88
CA ILE A 171 13.76 -7.44 -26.82
C ILE A 171 14.34 -8.33 -25.72
N LYS A 172 15.56 -8.04 -25.28
CA LYS A 172 16.21 -8.73 -24.17
C LYS A 172 15.90 -8.01 -22.86
N HIS A 173 15.07 -8.64 -22.03
CA HIS A 173 14.64 -8.10 -20.74
C HIS A 173 15.82 -7.73 -19.84
N HIS A 174 16.81 -8.62 -19.71
CA HIS A 174 18.00 -8.41 -18.86
C HIS A 174 18.95 -7.28 -19.32
N GLU A 175 18.73 -6.67 -20.48
CA GLU A 175 19.49 -5.48 -20.92
C GLU A 175 18.83 -4.17 -20.42
N LYS A 176 17.64 -4.24 -19.82
CA LYS A 176 16.96 -3.08 -19.23
C LYS A 176 17.51 -2.76 -17.84
N SER A 177 17.71 -1.47 -17.58
CA SER A 177 18.17 -0.93 -16.29
C SER A 177 17.10 -0.10 -15.57
N GLU A 178 15.91 0.06 -16.15
CA GLU A 178 14.79 0.78 -15.56
C GLU A 178 13.47 0.19 -16.08
N GLU A 179 12.51 -0.01 -15.18
CA GLU A 179 11.17 -0.50 -15.50
C GLU A 179 10.12 0.15 -14.61
N ARG A 180 8.95 0.42 -15.20
CA ARG A 180 7.78 0.97 -14.53
C ARG A 180 6.57 0.09 -14.82
N TYR A 181 5.76 -0.12 -13.80
CA TYR A 181 4.60 -0.99 -13.84
C TYR A 181 3.35 -0.21 -13.47
N GLU A 182 2.24 -0.52 -14.14
CA GLU A 182 0.93 -0.17 -13.62
C GLU A 182 0.56 -1.17 -12.53
N VAL A 183 0.00 -0.66 -11.43
CA VAL A 183 -0.52 -1.50 -10.36
C VAL A 183 -2.03 -1.66 -10.55
N PHE A 184 -2.46 -2.90 -10.73
CA PHE A 184 -3.87 -3.25 -10.84
C PHE A 184 -4.33 -4.08 -9.65
N GLU A 185 -5.57 -3.88 -9.25
CA GLU A 185 -6.29 -4.72 -8.32
C GLU A 185 -6.94 -5.88 -9.08
N ILE A 186 -6.55 -7.10 -8.74
CA ILE A 186 -7.25 -8.32 -9.18
C ILE A 186 -8.28 -8.63 -8.10
N ASN A 187 -9.55 -8.34 -8.36
CA ASN A 187 -10.62 -8.50 -7.39
C ASN A 187 -11.19 -9.92 -7.46
N PHE A 188 -11.12 -10.63 -6.34
CA PHE A 188 -11.56 -12.01 -6.26
C PHE A 188 -13.06 -12.16 -6.03
N ARG A 189 -13.73 -11.12 -5.50
CA ARG A 189 -15.17 -11.17 -5.22
C ARG A 189 -16.00 -11.18 -6.49
N ASP A 190 -15.57 -10.45 -7.51
CA ASP A 190 -16.27 -10.36 -8.80
C ASP A 190 -15.46 -10.82 -10.02
N GLY A 191 -14.19 -11.17 -9.83
CA GLY A 191 -13.32 -11.67 -10.89
C GLY A 191 -12.91 -10.60 -11.90
N LYS A 192 -13.01 -9.32 -11.54
CA LYS A 192 -12.65 -8.18 -12.39
C LYS A 192 -11.31 -7.58 -12.01
N ILE A 193 -10.78 -6.78 -12.93
CA ILE A 193 -9.52 -6.06 -12.75
C ILE A 193 -9.81 -4.58 -12.67
N TYR A 194 -9.23 -3.90 -11.68
CA TYR A 194 -9.39 -2.47 -11.48
C TYR A 194 -8.04 -1.76 -11.52
N ASP A 195 -8.02 -0.54 -12.05
CA ASP A 195 -6.86 0.33 -11.88
C ASP A 195 -6.77 0.85 -10.44
N LYS A 196 -5.63 1.47 -10.11
CA LYS A 196 -5.38 2.05 -8.78
C LYS A 196 -6.37 3.16 -8.35
N TYR A 197 -7.27 3.59 -9.24
CA TYR A 197 -8.34 4.55 -8.97
C TYR A 197 -9.73 3.88 -8.82
N GLY A 198 -9.79 2.55 -8.90
CA GLY A 198 -11.03 1.78 -8.77
C GLY A 198 -11.84 1.69 -10.07
N LYS A 199 -11.24 1.98 -11.23
CA LYS A 199 -11.91 1.87 -12.53
C LYS A 199 -11.60 0.52 -13.17
N GLU A 200 -12.66 -0.17 -13.60
CA GLU A 200 -12.53 -1.47 -14.28
C GLU A 200 -11.66 -1.36 -15.55
N VAL A 201 -10.71 -2.29 -15.67
CA VAL A 201 -9.78 -2.41 -16.80
C VAL A 201 -10.27 -3.55 -17.70
N PRO A 202 -10.69 -3.26 -18.94
CA PRO A 202 -11.19 -4.29 -19.84
C PRO A 202 -10.12 -5.33 -20.22
N LYS A 203 -10.54 -6.60 -20.34
CA LYS A 203 -9.67 -7.74 -20.65
C LYS A 203 -8.89 -7.56 -21.96
N GLU A 204 -9.47 -6.88 -22.95
CA GLU A 204 -8.81 -6.62 -24.24
C GLU A 204 -7.56 -5.73 -24.12
N LYS A 205 -7.30 -5.10 -22.97
CA LYS A 205 -6.07 -4.34 -22.75
C LYS A 205 -4.88 -5.22 -22.36
N PHE A 206 -5.12 -6.48 -22.00
CA PHE A 206 -4.10 -7.42 -21.58
C PHE A 206 -3.60 -8.26 -22.77
N SER A 207 -2.37 -8.72 -22.67
CA SER A 207 -1.78 -9.72 -23.58
C SER A 207 -2.41 -11.09 -23.35
N GLU A 208 -2.22 -12.03 -24.29
CA GLU A 208 -2.72 -13.40 -24.13
C GLU A 208 -2.12 -14.07 -22.89
N GLU A 209 -0.82 -13.89 -22.64
CA GLU A 209 -0.15 -14.47 -21.47
C GLU A 209 -0.72 -13.91 -20.15
N ALA A 210 -0.99 -12.60 -20.10
CA ALA A 210 -1.61 -11.98 -18.94
C ALA A 210 -3.06 -12.44 -18.73
N LEU A 211 -3.80 -12.72 -19.80
CA LEU A 211 -5.14 -13.27 -19.67
C LEU A 211 -5.11 -14.69 -19.07
N ASP A 212 -4.17 -15.53 -19.52
CA ASP A 212 -3.98 -16.87 -18.94
C ASP A 212 -3.65 -16.79 -17.44
N PHE A 213 -2.72 -15.90 -17.06
CA PHE A 213 -2.38 -15.65 -15.65
C PHE A 213 -3.59 -15.18 -14.82
N LEU A 214 -4.36 -14.22 -15.34
CA LEU A 214 -5.56 -13.71 -14.69
C LEU A 214 -6.65 -14.78 -14.54
N GLU A 215 -6.75 -15.69 -15.51
CA GLU A 215 -7.65 -16.84 -15.41
C GLU A 215 -7.18 -17.84 -14.36
N GLU A 216 -5.89 -18.15 -14.28
CA GLU A 216 -5.35 -19.04 -13.26
C GLU A 216 -5.63 -18.52 -11.84
N ILE A 217 -5.29 -17.26 -11.58
CA ILE A 217 -5.43 -16.65 -10.24
C ILE A 217 -6.89 -16.52 -9.80
N THR A 218 -7.81 -16.26 -10.74
CA THR A 218 -9.25 -16.14 -10.43
C THR A 218 -9.97 -17.50 -10.42
N SER A 219 -9.45 -18.52 -11.11
CA SER A 219 -10.05 -19.86 -11.18
C SER A 219 -9.90 -20.65 -9.89
N GLY A 220 -8.77 -20.50 -9.18
CA GLY A 220 -8.56 -21.14 -7.87
C GLY A 220 -9.65 -20.83 -6.84
N MET A 221 -10.40 -19.74 -7.03
CA MET A 221 -11.44 -19.28 -6.11
C MET A 221 -12.85 -19.78 -6.43
N LYS A 222 -13.13 -20.17 -7.68
CA LYS A 222 -14.44 -20.75 -8.06
C LYS A 222 -14.67 -22.15 -7.47
N MET A 223 -13.62 -22.80 -6.95
CA MET A 223 -13.66 -24.18 -6.45
C MET A 223 -13.91 -24.32 -4.94
N SER A 224 -14.22 -23.23 -4.22
CA SER A 224 -14.59 -23.30 -2.80
C SER A 224 -16.09 -23.02 -2.59
N PRO A 225 -17.00 -24.00 -2.78
CA PRO A 225 -18.33 -23.90 -2.22
C PRO A 225 -18.23 -24.15 -0.72
N GLY A 226 -18.40 -23.10 0.07
CA GLY A 226 -18.85 -23.21 1.47
C GLY A 226 -20.34 -23.46 1.53
#